data_AF-A0A4Q5MZZ5-F1
#
_entry.id   AF-A0A4Q5MZZ5-F1
#
_cell.length_a   1.000
_cell.length_b   1.000
_cell.length_c   1.000
_cell.angle_alpha   90.00
_cell.angle_beta   90.00
_cell.angle_gamma   90.00
#
_symmetry.space_group_name_H-M   'P 1'
#
loop_
_entity.id
_entity.type
_entity.pdbx_description
1 polymer ?
#
loop_
_entity_poly.entity_id
_entity_poly.type
_entity_poly.pdbx_seq_one_letter_code
_entity_poly.pdbx_strand_id
1 'polypeptide(L)'
;MYLQFALVALLALTGLAQSGPSEHDARAHDRAVVASVASPEAEAPTLEERDIVVPPVDATGGVEAPVEPLATPSDVDPVVADQLVTPERLESAVVEAAGFQTLGMTWPEDSEVGELAGQVRTRADGTWSEWIDLVPADDAPDAGTADAAHALRGGTDSIAIGDADAVQLSFAATAEGGPDGLSLALVGSPLSAVTDGVVGTSASSDATVRTAAYSTGLVKAVPAPRVISRAEWQAPAQVCAPDVASSLVGAVVHHTAGSNNYSSVAEAMQQIRNDAAYHISGRGWCDIGYNFIVDKWGNIYEGRANSLNQAVIGVHAGGFNTGTVGVSMLGTYGAMPSAATQDGVARIIGWRLGSYGVNPQGSMSYSTGAGENSKFINQTVNLPRVIGHRDVAYTACPGDGGYAALGWIRARAASFAYSGPLVSALYSDMLGRVVDQGGLAAWTGALNNGTSAGQLASTLAISQEYATTEVRRAYVDVLRRQPDDAGLVNWTNAVMGGVLRPEDLRGALIASQEYYNNAGGSDPAYITALYRDILFRAPQAAEASGWLSVIATTGRGTVSHGVWKSMESARIRVDEAYHQYLGRSADQAGIGGWAPVLQSRGEGALRSAIVDSDEYMQRAFARF
;
A
#
# COMPACT_ATOMS: atom_id res chain seq x y z
N MET A 1 32.58 -37.23 31.72
CA MET A 1 32.87 -36.44 32.93
C MET A 1 31.63 -35.57 33.18
N TYR A 2 30.82 -35.93 34.18
CA TYR A 2 29.77 -35.19 34.96
C TYR A 2 29.26 -33.82 34.46
N LEU A 3 27.99 -33.36 34.54
CA LEU A 3 26.79 -33.71 35.33
C LEU A 3 25.54 -32.97 34.72
N GLN A 4 24.36 -33.61 34.81
CA GLN A 4 22.95 -33.14 35.05
C GLN A 4 22.52 -31.67 34.75
N PHE A 5 21.30 -31.39 34.24
CA PHE A 5 20.01 -31.59 34.94
C PHE A 5 18.81 -31.80 33.99
N ALA A 6 17.86 -32.62 34.48
CA ALA A 6 16.53 -32.86 33.95
C ALA A 6 15.48 -32.22 34.89
N LEU A 7 14.31 -31.82 34.37
CA LEU A 7 13.04 -32.04 35.08
C LEU A 7 11.84 -32.00 34.12
N VAL A 8 11.10 -33.12 34.08
CA VAL A 8 9.72 -33.28 33.61
C VAL A 8 8.92 -33.73 34.83
N ALA A 9 7.73 -33.18 35.06
CA ALA A 9 6.71 -33.81 35.89
C ALA A 9 5.30 -33.43 35.42
N LEU A 10 4.47 -34.47 35.31
CA LEU A 10 3.10 -34.57 34.82
C LEU A 10 2.11 -34.64 36.00
N LEU A 11 0.79 -34.58 35.70
CA LEU A 11 -0.40 -35.02 36.49
C LEU A 11 -1.09 -33.96 37.36
N ALA A 12 -2.43 -33.88 37.52
CA ALA A 12 -3.55 -34.76 37.13
C ALA A 12 -4.90 -33.99 37.14
N LEU A 13 -5.85 -34.50 36.35
CA LEU A 13 -7.30 -34.28 36.51
C LEU A 13 -7.85 -35.16 37.65
N THR A 14 -8.73 -34.60 38.48
CA THR A 14 -9.84 -35.34 39.12
C THR A 14 -11.02 -34.39 39.34
N GLY A 15 -12.22 -34.84 38.95
CA GLY A 15 -13.48 -34.15 39.18
C GLY A 15 -14.19 -34.62 40.45
N LEU A 16 -15.11 -33.78 40.93
CA LEU A 16 -16.20 -34.18 41.82
C LEU A 16 -17.48 -33.44 41.39
N ALA A 17 -18.55 -34.22 41.22
CA ALA A 17 -19.90 -33.78 40.91
C ALA A 17 -20.74 -33.71 42.19
N GLN A 18 -21.64 -32.73 42.29
CA GLN A 18 -22.89 -32.81 43.07
C GLN A 18 -24.02 -32.04 42.33
N SER A 19 -25.26 -32.44 42.63
CA SER A 19 -26.45 -32.53 41.77
C SER A 19 -27.56 -31.48 42.01
N GLY A 20 -28.16 -30.96 40.92
CA GLY A 20 -29.58 -30.55 40.64
C GLY A 20 -30.40 -29.66 41.62
N PRO A 21 -31.56 -29.06 41.20
CA PRO A 21 -32.40 -29.41 40.04
C PRO A 21 -32.78 -28.25 39.08
N SER A 22 -33.57 -28.62 38.08
CA SER A 22 -34.10 -27.93 36.89
C SER A 22 -34.93 -26.66 37.10
N GLU A 23 -34.86 -25.73 36.14
CA GLU A 23 -36.06 -25.13 35.51
C GLU A 23 -35.73 -24.45 34.16
N HIS A 24 -36.73 -24.46 33.29
CA HIS A 24 -36.73 -24.07 31.88
C HIS A 24 -36.78 -22.54 31.67
N ASP A 25 -36.28 -22.11 30.49
CA ASP A 25 -36.59 -20.86 29.77
C ASP A 25 -36.15 -19.50 30.33
N ALA A 26 -35.09 -18.94 29.75
CA ALA A 26 -35.17 -17.73 28.90
C ALA A 26 -33.77 -17.34 28.39
N ARG A 27 -33.61 -17.27 27.06
CA ARG A 27 -32.41 -16.69 26.42
C ARG A 27 -32.37 -15.18 26.71
N ALA A 28 -31.45 -14.76 27.58
CA ALA A 28 -30.93 -13.40 27.61
C ALA A 28 -29.40 -13.50 27.52
N HIS A 29 -28.86 -13.30 26.32
CA HIS A 29 -27.43 -13.08 26.18
C HIS A 29 -27.14 -11.64 26.60
N ASP A 30 -26.53 -11.53 27.78
CA ASP A 30 -25.87 -10.35 28.31
C ASP A 30 -25.03 -9.69 27.22
N ARG A 31 -25.46 -8.51 26.79
CA ARG A 31 -24.58 -7.53 26.14
C ARG A 31 -23.61 -7.08 27.20
N ALA A 32 -22.39 -7.61 27.17
CA ALA A 32 -21.26 -6.97 27.83
C ALA A 32 -21.10 -5.58 27.21
N VAL A 33 -21.65 -4.57 27.89
CA VAL A 33 -21.38 -3.16 27.63
C VAL A 33 -19.91 -2.96 27.97
N VAL A 34 -19.07 -2.96 26.94
CA VAL A 34 -17.72 -2.41 27.04
C VAL A 34 -17.93 -0.93 27.31
N ALA A 35 -17.73 -0.51 28.56
CA ALA A 35 -17.68 0.91 28.89
C ALA A 35 -16.56 1.53 28.05
N SER A 36 -16.92 2.31 27.03
CA SER A 36 -15.99 3.20 26.38
C SER A 36 -15.55 4.20 27.45
N VAL A 37 -14.30 4.11 27.86
CA VAL A 37 -13.67 5.23 28.54
C VAL A 37 -13.69 6.35 27.51
N ALA A 38 -14.58 7.32 27.68
CA ALA A 38 -14.59 8.51 26.85
C ALA A 38 -13.21 9.15 27.00
N SER A 39 -12.42 9.16 25.92
CA SER A 39 -11.33 10.12 25.83
C SER A 39 -11.94 11.51 26.06
N PRO A 40 -11.29 12.39 26.83
CA PRO A 40 -11.76 13.77 26.93
C PRO A 40 -11.91 14.30 25.50
N GLU A 41 -13.10 14.82 25.19
CA GLU A 41 -13.37 15.51 23.93
C GLU A 41 -12.27 16.56 23.77
N ALA A 42 -11.44 16.39 22.74
CA ALA A 42 -10.45 17.39 22.41
C ALA A 42 -11.18 18.68 22.04
N GLU A 43 -10.68 19.80 22.51
CA GLU A 43 -11.23 21.10 22.14
C GLU A 43 -11.13 21.25 20.61
N ALA A 44 -12.26 21.54 19.97
CA ALA A 44 -12.33 21.65 18.52
C ALA A 44 -11.41 22.78 18.02
N PRO A 45 -10.81 22.66 16.82
CA PRO A 45 -10.05 23.75 16.24
C PRO A 45 -10.89 25.03 16.15
N THR A 46 -10.28 26.16 16.50
CA THR A 46 -10.85 27.49 16.34
C THR A 46 -10.47 28.02 14.96
N LEU A 47 -11.47 28.42 14.19
CA LEU A 47 -11.30 29.18 12.95
C LEU A 47 -11.69 30.64 13.24
N GLU A 48 -10.80 31.56 12.94
CA GLU A 48 -11.09 32.99 12.88
C GLU A 48 -10.98 33.45 11.43
N GLU A 49 -12.05 34.08 10.93
CA GLU A 49 -12.08 34.67 9.59
C GLU A 49 -12.02 36.19 9.70
N ARG A 50 -11.20 36.82 8.87
CA ARG A 50 -11.12 38.28 8.74
C ARG A 50 -11.27 38.67 7.29
N ASP A 51 -12.23 39.54 7.01
CA ASP A 51 -12.39 40.10 5.67
C ASP A 51 -11.11 40.83 5.24
N ILE A 52 -10.65 40.57 4.02
CA ILE A 52 -9.50 41.23 3.42
C ILE A 52 -10.02 42.27 2.43
N VAL A 53 -9.53 43.50 2.54
CA VAL A 53 -9.81 44.55 1.57
C VAL A 53 -8.53 44.92 0.84
N VAL A 54 -8.50 44.65 -0.48
CA VAL A 54 -7.42 45.07 -1.38
C VAL A 54 -7.97 46.20 -2.27
N PRO A 55 -7.65 47.47 -1.98
CA PRO A 55 -8.17 48.60 -2.74
C PRO A 55 -7.60 48.66 -4.17
N PRO A 56 -8.38 49.21 -5.12
CA PRO A 56 -7.88 49.58 -6.45
C PRO A 56 -6.70 50.56 -6.38
N VAL A 57 -5.77 50.41 -7.33
CA VAL A 57 -4.67 51.35 -7.55
C VAL A 57 -4.84 52.03 -8.90
N ASP A 58 -4.93 53.35 -8.89
CA ASP A 58 -5.10 54.14 -10.10
C ASP A 58 -3.82 54.16 -10.97
N ALA A 59 -3.96 54.61 -12.23
CA ALA A 59 -2.85 54.69 -13.18
C ALA A 59 -1.72 55.65 -12.77
N THR A 60 -1.91 56.45 -11.72
CA THR A 60 -0.90 57.36 -11.14
C THR A 60 -0.25 56.81 -9.87
N GLY A 61 -0.63 55.62 -9.43
CA GLY A 61 -0.16 54.99 -8.19
C GLY A 61 -0.89 55.46 -6.94
N GLY A 62 -2.06 56.09 -7.09
CA GLY A 62 -2.95 56.43 -5.98
C GLY A 62 -3.73 55.21 -5.52
N VAL A 63 -3.65 54.89 -4.24
CA VAL A 63 -4.50 53.85 -3.62
C VAL A 63 -5.86 54.47 -3.32
N GLU A 64 -6.92 53.94 -3.92
CA GLU A 64 -8.27 54.41 -3.64
C GLU A 64 -8.65 54.10 -2.20
N ALA A 65 -9.36 55.04 -1.55
CA ALA A 65 -9.83 54.82 -0.19
C ALA A 65 -10.78 53.59 -0.19
N PRO A 66 -10.60 52.64 0.73
CA PRO A 66 -11.52 51.52 0.87
C PRO A 66 -12.95 52.05 1.01
N VAL A 67 -13.84 51.62 0.11
CA VAL A 67 -15.28 51.81 0.33
C VAL A 67 -15.62 50.98 1.58
N GLU A 68 -16.40 51.55 2.52
CA GLU A 68 -16.74 50.84 3.77
C GLU A 68 -17.10 49.38 3.50
N PRO A 69 -16.54 48.41 4.26
CA PRO A 69 -16.78 47.00 4.01
C PRO A 69 -18.27 46.74 3.93
N LEU A 70 -18.71 45.98 2.91
CA LEU A 70 -20.08 45.45 2.87
C LEU A 70 -20.30 44.73 4.20
N ALA A 71 -21.21 45.25 5.03
CA ALA A 71 -21.43 44.78 6.40
C ALA A 71 -21.74 43.27 6.45
N THR A 72 -20.70 42.47 6.64
CA THR A 72 -20.75 41.09 7.15
C THR A 72 -20.56 41.13 8.67
N PRO A 73 -21.23 40.26 9.43
CA PRO A 73 -21.17 40.26 10.89
C PRO A 73 -19.88 39.59 11.39
N SER A 74 -18.72 40.09 10.96
CA SER A 74 -17.46 39.81 11.64
C SER A 74 -17.31 40.81 12.78
N ASP A 75 -17.29 40.33 14.03
CA ASP A 75 -16.94 41.15 15.20
C ASP A 75 -15.43 41.52 15.23
N VAL A 76 -14.66 41.14 14.20
CA VAL A 76 -13.22 41.34 14.08
C VAL A 76 -12.92 42.32 12.93
N ASP A 77 -12.00 43.26 13.19
CA ASP A 77 -11.60 44.29 12.22
C ASP A 77 -11.04 43.67 10.90
N PRO A 78 -11.39 44.23 9.73
CA PRO A 78 -10.91 43.75 8.45
C PRO A 78 -9.40 44.00 8.26
N VAL A 79 -8.76 43.13 7.49
CA VAL A 79 -7.37 43.27 7.06
C VAL A 79 -7.31 44.12 5.80
N VAL A 80 -6.94 45.40 5.95
CA VAL A 80 -6.82 46.33 4.83
C VAL A 80 -5.38 46.34 4.29
N ALA A 81 -5.22 46.07 2.99
CA ALA A 81 -3.95 46.10 2.27
C ALA A 81 -3.78 47.39 1.46
N ASP A 82 -3.66 48.53 2.13
CA ASP A 82 -3.62 49.87 1.52
C ASP A 82 -2.21 50.48 1.44
N GLN A 83 -1.18 49.79 1.93
CA GLN A 83 0.19 50.31 1.92
C GLN A 83 0.90 49.97 0.61
N LEU A 84 0.95 50.94 -0.31
CA LEU A 84 1.72 50.79 -1.55
C LEU A 84 3.23 50.85 -1.26
N VAL A 85 3.88 49.70 -1.21
CA VAL A 85 5.31 49.56 -0.88
C VAL A 85 6.21 49.60 -2.11
N THR A 86 5.68 49.18 -3.25
CA THR A 86 6.25 49.37 -4.59
C THR A 86 5.13 49.72 -5.57
N PRO A 87 5.42 50.21 -6.78
CA PRO A 87 4.38 50.49 -7.77
C PRO A 87 3.50 49.28 -8.13
N GLU A 88 3.94 48.07 -7.80
CA GLU A 88 3.28 46.81 -8.17
C GLU A 88 2.76 46.04 -6.94
N ARG A 89 2.98 46.52 -5.71
CA ARG A 89 2.64 45.77 -4.48
C ARG A 89 2.01 46.62 -3.39
N LEU A 90 0.90 46.11 -2.88
CA LEU A 90 0.25 46.53 -1.64
C LEU A 90 0.65 45.59 -0.49
N GLU A 91 0.82 46.13 0.71
CA GLU A 91 0.99 45.39 1.95
C GLU A 91 -0.12 45.74 2.95
N SER A 92 -0.53 44.74 3.75
CA SER A 92 -1.45 44.96 4.87
C SER A 92 -0.76 45.51 6.11
N ALA A 93 -1.56 46.06 7.01
CA ALA A 93 -1.15 46.15 8.40
C ALA A 93 -0.81 44.75 8.97
N VAL A 94 -0.02 44.72 10.04
CA VAL A 94 0.32 43.47 10.74
C VAL A 94 -0.92 42.92 11.42
N VAL A 95 -1.17 41.62 11.23
CA VAL A 95 -2.29 40.88 11.80
C VAL A 95 -1.74 40.00 12.92
N GLU A 96 -2.25 40.16 14.14
CA GLU A 96 -1.90 39.27 15.26
C GLU A 96 -2.42 37.86 14.97
N ALA A 97 -1.54 36.86 15.13
CA ALA A 97 -1.81 35.45 14.83
C ALA A 97 -1.47 34.52 15.99
N ALA A 98 -1.14 35.07 17.17
CA ALA A 98 -0.85 34.29 18.36
C ALA A 98 -1.99 33.31 18.69
N GLY A 99 -1.66 32.02 18.78
CA GLY A 99 -2.63 30.95 19.04
C GLY A 99 -3.11 30.20 17.79
N PHE A 100 -2.79 30.69 16.59
CA PHE A 100 -3.09 30.02 15.32
C PHE A 100 -1.81 29.37 14.75
N GLN A 101 -1.94 28.16 14.18
CA GLN A 101 -0.80 27.41 13.62
C GLN A 101 -0.96 27.16 12.11
N THR A 102 -2.09 27.53 11.54
CA THR A 102 -2.38 27.35 10.12
C THR A 102 -3.15 28.55 9.60
N LEU A 103 -2.89 28.94 8.35
CA LEU A 103 -3.68 29.96 7.67
C LEU A 103 -4.08 29.52 6.28
N GLY A 104 -5.07 30.17 5.71
CA GLY A 104 -5.39 30.13 4.30
C GLY A 104 -6.13 31.40 3.91
N MET A 105 -6.27 31.63 2.60
CA MET A 105 -7.08 32.73 2.09
C MET A 105 -8.25 32.14 1.30
N THR A 106 -9.46 32.66 1.49
CA THR A 106 -10.68 32.19 0.83
C THR A 106 -11.40 33.32 0.10
N TRP A 107 -12.20 32.99 -0.91
CA TRP A 107 -13.01 33.93 -1.69
C TRP A 107 -14.32 33.26 -2.15
N PRO A 108 -15.33 34.03 -2.60
CA PRO A 108 -16.50 33.44 -3.25
C PRO A 108 -16.09 32.58 -4.45
N GLU A 109 -16.72 31.41 -4.62
CA GLU A 109 -16.32 30.40 -5.63
C GLU A 109 -16.16 30.95 -7.05
N ASP A 110 -17.04 31.87 -7.47
CA ASP A 110 -17.05 32.45 -8.81
C ASP A 110 -16.08 33.65 -8.99
N SER A 111 -15.24 33.98 -8.01
CA SER A 111 -14.34 35.13 -8.06
C SER A 111 -13.03 34.84 -8.80
N GLU A 112 -12.61 35.77 -9.66
CA GLU A 112 -11.29 35.74 -10.30
C GLU A 112 -10.24 36.38 -9.38
N VAL A 113 -9.28 35.58 -8.89
CA VAL A 113 -8.20 36.04 -7.99
C VAL A 113 -6.79 35.88 -8.57
N GLY A 114 -6.67 35.34 -9.79
CA GLY A 114 -5.38 34.96 -10.37
C GLY A 114 -4.38 36.12 -10.52
N GLU A 115 -4.88 37.35 -10.68
CA GLU A 115 -4.03 38.55 -10.82
C GLU A 115 -3.57 39.12 -9.47
N LEU A 116 -4.17 38.72 -8.35
CA LEU A 116 -3.84 39.28 -7.04
C LEU A 116 -2.48 38.85 -6.50
N ALA A 117 -1.93 37.74 -7.00
CA ALA A 117 -0.62 37.21 -6.64
C ALA A 117 -0.33 37.31 -5.12
N GLY A 118 -1.29 36.85 -4.30
CA GLY A 118 -1.23 36.99 -2.85
C GLY A 118 0.04 36.38 -2.26
N GLN A 119 0.59 37.03 -1.24
CA GLN A 119 1.74 36.57 -0.48
C GLN A 119 1.50 36.77 1.01
N VAL A 120 2.13 35.93 1.82
CA VAL A 120 2.13 36.05 3.27
C VAL A 120 3.54 35.92 3.82
N ARG A 121 3.85 36.65 4.88
CA ARG A 121 5.00 36.38 5.75
C ARG A 121 4.54 36.24 7.18
N THR A 122 5.26 35.43 7.95
CA THR A 122 4.97 35.17 9.36
C THR A 122 6.07 35.76 10.22
N ARG A 123 5.72 36.19 11.43
CA ARG A 123 6.66 36.60 12.46
C ARG A 123 6.65 35.57 13.58
N ALA A 124 7.83 35.15 14.02
CA ALA A 124 8.01 34.37 15.23
C ALA A 124 9.26 34.89 15.95
N ASP A 125 9.19 35.00 17.28
CA ASP A 125 10.28 35.52 18.12
C ASP A 125 10.86 36.86 17.61
N GLY A 126 9.97 37.73 17.11
CA GLY A 126 10.33 39.05 16.56
C GLY A 126 11.04 39.03 15.20
N THR A 127 11.18 37.87 14.56
CA THR A 127 11.82 37.71 13.25
C THR A 127 10.78 37.38 12.18
N TRP A 128 10.81 38.10 11.06
CA TRP A 128 9.95 37.85 9.91
C TRP A 128 10.55 36.78 8.98
N SER A 129 9.70 35.91 8.44
CA SER A 129 10.03 34.99 7.37
C SER A 129 10.26 35.73 6.04
N GLU A 130 10.78 35.01 5.05
CA GLU A 130 10.60 35.41 3.65
C GLU A 130 9.11 35.37 3.26
N TRP A 131 8.75 36.06 2.19
CA TRP A 131 7.41 36.01 1.62
C TRP A 131 7.14 34.64 1.00
N ILE A 132 5.95 34.11 1.27
CA ILE A 132 5.45 32.83 0.78
C ILE A 132 4.25 33.13 -0.13
N ASP A 133 4.23 32.55 -1.32
CA ASP A 133 3.12 32.70 -2.25
C ASP A 133 1.87 31.97 -1.73
N LEU A 134 0.74 32.69 -1.74
CA LEU A 134 -0.59 32.18 -1.45
C LEU A 134 -1.20 31.64 -2.75
N VAL A 135 -0.75 30.44 -3.13
CA VAL A 135 -1.18 29.78 -4.38
C VAL A 135 -2.65 29.34 -4.25
N PRO A 136 -3.53 29.73 -5.19
CA PRO A 136 -4.88 29.18 -5.25
C PRO A 136 -4.85 27.66 -5.27
N ALA A 137 -5.68 27.03 -4.43
CA ALA A 137 -5.78 25.59 -4.39
C ALA A 137 -6.46 25.08 -5.66
N ASP A 138 -5.87 24.03 -6.21
CA ASP A 138 -6.27 23.42 -7.47
C ASP A 138 -7.35 22.33 -7.30
N ASP A 139 -7.84 22.17 -6.07
CA ASP A 139 -8.70 21.08 -5.65
C ASP A 139 -10.15 21.56 -5.48
N ALA A 140 -11.03 21.03 -6.32
CA ALA A 140 -12.47 21.23 -6.24
C ALA A 140 -13.23 19.90 -6.16
N PRO A 141 -14.37 19.86 -5.46
CA PRO A 141 -15.26 18.71 -5.47
C PRO A 141 -15.73 18.33 -6.88
N ASP A 142 -15.94 17.03 -7.13
CA ASP A 142 -16.56 16.59 -8.39
C ASP A 142 -18.03 17.06 -8.44
N ALA A 143 -18.45 17.60 -9.60
CA ALA A 143 -19.81 18.10 -9.77
C ALA A 143 -20.87 17.01 -9.47
N GLY A 144 -21.89 17.37 -8.69
CA GLY A 144 -22.98 16.47 -8.30
C GLY A 144 -22.66 15.54 -7.13
N THR A 145 -21.50 15.68 -6.49
CA THR A 145 -21.18 15.03 -5.21
C THR A 145 -21.80 15.77 -4.02
N ALA A 146 -21.84 15.13 -2.86
CA ALA A 146 -22.25 15.71 -1.59
C ALA A 146 -21.39 16.92 -1.20
N ASP A 147 -20.08 16.85 -1.44
CA ASP A 147 -19.18 18.00 -1.25
C ASP A 147 -19.60 19.19 -2.13
N ALA A 148 -19.92 18.94 -3.40
CA ALA A 148 -20.36 19.99 -4.34
C ALA A 148 -21.76 20.57 -4.05
N ALA A 149 -22.52 19.99 -3.13
CA ALA A 149 -23.85 20.47 -2.76
C ALA A 149 -23.82 21.52 -1.64
N HIS A 150 -22.65 21.79 -1.07
CA HIS A 150 -22.45 22.73 0.04
C HIS A 150 -22.13 24.14 -0.46
N ALA A 151 -22.20 25.13 0.44
CA ALA A 151 -21.76 26.49 0.15
C ALA A 151 -20.22 26.51 0.10
N LEU A 152 -19.67 26.34 -1.10
CA LEU A 152 -18.24 26.28 -1.33
C LEU A 152 -17.62 27.68 -1.37
N ARG A 153 -16.34 27.74 -1.02
CA ARG A 153 -15.49 28.91 -1.22
C ARG A 153 -14.25 28.49 -1.99
N GLY A 154 -13.86 29.34 -2.93
CA GLY A 154 -12.50 29.31 -3.48
C GLY A 154 -11.50 29.67 -2.38
N GLY A 155 -10.23 29.41 -2.62
CA GLY A 155 -9.20 29.58 -1.60
C GLY A 155 -7.85 29.00 -1.97
N THR A 156 -6.86 29.23 -1.12
CA THR A 156 -5.50 28.70 -1.25
C THR A 156 -5.37 27.35 -0.56
N ASP A 157 -4.24 26.69 -0.78
CA ASP A 157 -3.79 25.64 0.14
C ASP A 157 -3.65 26.21 1.56
N SER A 158 -3.90 25.39 2.58
CA SER A 158 -3.61 25.76 3.97
C SER A 158 -2.11 25.72 4.22
N ILE A 159 -1.57 26.78 4.81
CA ILE A 159 -0.14 26.92 5.10
C ILE A 159 0.09 26.77 6.60
N ALA A 160 0.92 25.80 6.98
CA ALA A 160 1.44 25.67 8.33
C ALA A 160 2.34 26.86 8.71
N ILE A 161 1.96 27.62 9.74
CA ILE A 161 2.69 28.80 10.23
C ILE A 161 3.36 28.60 11.60
N GLY A 162 3.13 27.45 12.25
CA GLY A 162 3.76 27.12 13.54
C GLY A 162 3.36 28.09 14.65
N ASP A 163 4.30 28.48 15.51
CA ASP A 163 4.07 29.39 16.65
C ASP A 163 4.17 30.88 16.27
N ALA A 164 3.82 31.23 15.02
CA ALA A 164 3.88 32.61 14.57
C ALA A 164 2.98 33.51 15.45
N ASP A 165 3.52 34.64 15.91
CA ASP A 165 2.78 35.61 16.72
C ASP A 165 2.07 36.65 15.84
N ALA A 166 2.53 36.85 14.60
CA ALA A 166 1.89 37.74 13.66
C ALA A 166 2.06 37.28 12.20
N VAL A 167 1.18 37.77 11.33
CA VAL A 167 1.26 37.62 9.88
C VAL A 167 1.10 38.97 9.18
N GLN A 168 1.57 39.04 7.96
CA GLN A 168 1.33 40.20 7.08
C GLN A 168 1.08 39.70 5.67
N LEU A 169 0.12 40.32 4.99
CA LEU A 169 -0.28 39.98 3.63
C LEU A 169 0.29 40.99 2.64
N SER A 170 0.53 40.53 1.41
CA SER A 170 0.87 41.39 0.28
C SER A 170 0.15 40.93 -0.98
N PHE A 171 -0.27 41.89 -1.80
CA PHE A 171 -1.03 41.67 -3.02
C PHE A 171 -0.47 42.48 -4.18
N ALA A 172 -0.67 42.02 -5.41
CA ALA A 172 -0.39 42.83 -6.58
C ALA A 172 -1.29 44.07 -6.56
N ALA A 173 -0.72 45.22 -6.93
CA ALA A 173 -1.48 46.44 -7.15
C ALA A 173 -2.19 46.36 -8.51
N THR A 174 -3.53 46.22 -8.49
CA THR A 174 -4.37 46.12 -9.69
C THR A 174 -5.35 47.30 -9.78
N ALA A 175 -5.85 47.58 -10.99
CA ALA A 175 -6.82 48.66 -11.20
C ALA A 175 -8.21 48.30 -10.66
N GLU A 176 -8.47 47.01 -10.47
CA GLU A 176 -9.73 46.45 -9.99
C GLU A 176 -9.72 46.21 -8.47
N GLY A 177 -8.53 46.14 -7.85
CA GLY A 177 -8.38 45.68 -6.47
C GLY A 177 -8.64 44.17 -6.33
N GLY A 178 -8.97 43.74 -5.12
CA GLY A 178 -9.41 42.38 -4.82
C GLY A 178 -10.94 42.23 -4.84
N PRO A 179 -11.46 41.00 -5.07
CA PRO A 179 -12.89 40.77 -5.10
C PRO A 179 -13.51 40.94 -3.72
N ASP A 180 -14.79 41.34 -3.70
CA ASP A 180 -15.59 41.36 -2.49
C ASP A 180 -15.67 39.96 -1.86
N GLY A 181 -15.61 39.91 -0.52
CA GLY A 181 -15.70 38.67 0.23
C GLY A 181 -14.41 37.84 0.27
N LEU A 182 -13.26 38.41 -0.11
CA LEU A 182 -11.94 37.84 0.18
C LEU A 182 -11.73 37.79 1.70
N SER A 183 -11.22 36.68 2.23
CA SER A 183 -11.07 36.48 3.68
C SER A 183 -9.78 35.74 4.04
N LEU A 184 -9.15 36.15 5.14
CA LEU A 184 -8.07 35.45 5.81
C LEU A 184 -8.67 34.48 6.82
N ALA A 185 -8.41 33.19 6.65
CA ALA A 185 -8.74 32.15 7.60
C ALA A 185 -7.51 31.83 8.47
N LEU A 186 -7.60 32.05 9.79
CA LEU A 186 -6.61 31.63 10.78
C LEU A 186 -7.16 30.46 11.58
N VAL A 187 -6.42 29.35 11.64
CA VAL A 187 -6.84 28.12 12.33
C VAL A 187 -5.84 27.72 13.41
N GLY A 188 -6.38 27.46 14.60
CA GLY A 188 -5.62 27.08 15.78
C GLY A 188 -6.29 25.93 16.51
N SER A 189 -5.49 25.08 17.15
CA SER A 189 -6.02 24.07 18.06
C SER A 189 -5.02 23.79 19.16
N PRO A 190 -5.43 23.34 20.35
CA PRO A 190 -4.48 23.01 21.40
C PRO A 190 -3.60 21.81 21.01
N LEU A 191 -2.37 21.82 21.51
CA LEU A 191 -1.48 20.67 21.38
C LEU A 191 -1.93 19.58 22.36
N SER A 192 -2.49 18.51 21.83
CA SER A 192 -2.89 17.34 22.62
C SER A 192 -1.71 16.40 22.85
N ALA A 193 -1.51 15.97 24.09
CA ALA A 193 -0.53 14.93 24.40
C ALA A 193 -0.87 13.62 23.67
N VAL A 194 0.10 13.09 22.95
CA VAL A 194 -0.03 11.81 22.26
C VAL A 194 0.45 10.71 23.21
N THR A 195 -0.35 9.66 23.41
CA THR A 195 0.10 8.50 24.20
C THR A 195 1.17 7.72 23.42
N ASP A 196 2.20 7.22 24.10
CA ASP A 196 3.31 6.49 23.47
C ASP A 196 2.86 5.30 22.60
N GLY A 197 1.67 4.74 22.85
CA GLY A 197 1.06 3.68 22.04
C GLY A 197 0.58 4.13 20.65
N VAL A 198 0.43 5.43 20.41
CA VAL A 198 0.04 6.00 19.12
C VAL A 198 1.28 6.24 18.23
N VAL A 199 2.49 6.29 18.81
CA VAL A 199 3.74 6.63 18.12
C VAL A 199 4.65 5.41 18.03
N GLY A 200 4.66 4.76 16.86
CA GLY A 200 5.60 3.70 16.55
C GLY A 200 6.94 4.29 16.15
N THR A 201 7.89 4.35 17.09
CA THR A 201 9.29 4.56 16.78
C THR A 201 9.76 3.41 15.87
N SER A 202 10.21 3.77 14.66
CA SER A 202 10.74 2.87 13.63
C SER A 202 9.69 2.05 12.89
N ALA A 203 9.81 2.04 11.56
CA ALA A 203 9.07 1.24 10.59
C ALA A 203 9.25 -0.30 10.74
N SER A 204 9.26 -0.84 11.96
CA SER A 204 9.59 -2.23 12.27
C SER A 204 8.67 -2.80 13.36
N SER A 205 7.36 -2.76 13.13
CA SER A 205 6.47 -3.88 13.47
C SER A 205 5.10 -3.56 12.88
N ASP A 206 4.58 -4.45 12.04
CA ASP A 206 3.21 -4.39 11.58
C ASP A 206 2.28 -4.51 12.81
N ALA A 207 1.89 -3.38 13.39
CA ALA A 207 0.87 -3.35 14.42
C ALA A 207 -0.47 -3.61 13.76
N THR A 208 -1.13 -4.66 14.21
CA THR A 208 -2.41 -5.14 13.72
C THR A 208 -3.52 -4.12 13.99
N VAL A 209 -4.11 -3.57 12.93
CA VAL A 209 -5.41 -2.92 13.01
C VAL A 209 -6.44 -3.99 13.39
N ARG A 210 -7.21 -3.75 14.47
CA ARG A 210 -8.45 -4.50 14.69
C ARG A 210 -9.46 -4.02 13.64
N THR A 211 -9.42 -4.62 12.45
CA THR A 211 -10.49 -4.49 11.47
C THR A 211 -11.79 -4.91 12.13
N ALA A 212 -12.77 -3.99 12.19
CA ALA A 212 -14.15 -4.37 12.45
C ALA A 212 -14.51 -5.49 11.46
N ALA A 213 -14.71 -6.70 11.97
CA ALA A 213 -15.01 -7.86 11.15
C ALA A 213 -16.31 -7.62 10.39
N TYR A 214 -16.24 -7.52 9.07
CA TYR A 214 -17.40 -7.71 8.21
C TYR A 214 -17.24 -9.00 7.41
N SER A 215 -18.26 -9.84 7.54
CA SER A 215 -18.46 -11.04 6.74
C SER A 215 -18.97 -10.64 5.36
N THR A 216 -18.07 -10.37 4.42
CA THR A 216 -18.40 -10.52 3.00
C THR A 216 -17.33 -11.39 2.36
N GLY A 217 -17.77 -12.49 1.75
CA GLY A 217 -16.88 -13.46 1.13
C GLY A 217 -16.05 -12.81 0.03
N LEU A 218 -14.76 -13.15 0.00
CA LEU A 218 -13.76 -12.74 -0.99
C LEU A 218 -13.23 -11.30 -0.90
N VAL A 219 -12.94 -10.80 0.30
CA VAL A 219 -11.93 -9.72 0.43
C VAL A 219 -10.55 -10.36 0.29
N LYS A 220 -9.83 -9.99 -0.78
CA LYS A 220 -8.41 -10.25 -1.01
C LYS A 220 -7.61 -9.88 0.25
N ALA A 221 -7.09 -10.85 0.99
CA ALA A 221 -6.42 -10.59 2.27
C ALA A 221 -5.03 -9.98 2.05
N VAL A 222 -4.97 -8.69 1.69
CA VAL A 222 -3.75 -7.88 1.78
C VAL A 222 -3.69 -7.32 3.21
N PRO A 223 -2.65 -7.65 4.02
CA PRO A 223 -2.54 -7.13 5.38
C PRO A 223 -2.57 -5.60 5.39
N ALA A 224 -3.51 -5.02 6.13
CA ALA A 224 -3.62 -3.58 6.27
C ALA A 224 -2.42 -3.03 7.06
N PRO A 225 -1.81 -1.90 6.65
CA PRO A 225 -0.82 -1.23 7.46
C PRO A 225 -1.48 -0.65 8.72
N ARG A 226 -0.66 -0.33 9.72
CA ARG A 226 -1.09 0.48 10.85
C ARG A 226 -1.49 1.87 10.35
N VAL A 227 -2.72 2.28 10.66
CA VAL A 227 -3.24 3.63 10.38
C VAL A 227 -3.70 4.24 11.69
N ILE A 228 -3.23 5.46 11.97
CA ILE A 228 -3.71 6.31 13.05
C ILE A 228 -5.13 6.73 12.66
N SER A 229 -6.09 6.20 13.41
CA SER A 229 -7.51 6.42 13.19
C SER A 229 -7.90 7.88 13.45
N ARG A 230 -9.03 8.30 12.90
CA ARG A 230 -9.63 9.61 13.16
C ARG A 230 -9.79 9.93 14.65
N ALA A 231 -10.12 8.93 15.47
CA ALA A 231 -10.22 9.12 16.91
C ALA A 231 -8.86 9.38 17.58
N GLU A 232 -7.79 8.71 17.13
CA GLU A 232 -6.44 8.86 17.70
C GLU A 232 -5.84 10.23 17.41
N TRP A 233 -6.04 10.77 16.21
CA TRP A 233 -5.57 12.12 15.86
C TRP A 233 -6.59 13.23 16.18
N GLN A 234 -7.74 12.87 16.76
CA GLN A 234 -8.81 13.78 17.18
C GLN A 234 -9.38 14.58 16.01
N ALA A 235 -9.78 13.88 14.96
CA ALA A 235 -10.32 14.48 13.75
C ALA A 235 -11.55 15.36 14.03
N PRO A 236 -11.65 16.54 13.40
CA PRO A 236 -12.92 17.26 13.31
C PRO A 236 -14.04 16.35 12.78
N ALA A 237 -15.26 16.55 13.24
CA ALA A 237 -16.41 15.83 12.72
C ALA A 237 -16.65 16.21 11.25
N GLN A 238 -16.92 15.22 10.40
CA GLN A 238 -17.40 15.49 9.04
C GLN A 238 -18.75 16.21 9.11
N VAL A 239 -19.01 17.16 8.21
CA VAL A 239 -20.27 17.91 8.15
C VAL A 239 -21.29 17.30 7.17
N CYS A 240 -20.82 16.43 6.29
CA CYS A 240 -21.62 15.56 5.43
C CYS A 240 -20.90 14.22 5.21
N ALA A 241 -21.62 13.24 4.67
CA ALA A 241 -21.03 11.98 4.25
C ALA A 241 -20.51 12.09 2.81
N PRO A 242 -19.20 11.92 2.55
CA PRO A 242 -18.67 11.90 1.20
C PRO A 242 -19.23 10.76 0.35
N ASP A 243 -19.27 10.96 -0.96
CA ASP A 243 -19.60 9.91 -1.92
C ASP A 243 -18.54 8.80 -1.98
N VAL A 244 -18.96 7.63 -2.46
CA VAL A 244 -18.12 6.43 -2.56
C VAL A 244 -18.14 5.93 -4.00
N ALA A 245 -16.96 5.83 -4.62
CA ALA A 245 -16.81 5.23 -5.93
C ALA A 245 -17.04 3.71 -5.89
N SER A 246 -17.41 3.12 -7.02
CA SER A 246 -17.63 1.66 -7.11
C SER A 246 -16.35 0.83 -6.97
N SER A 247 -15.18 1.42 -7.27
CA SER A 247 -13.87 0.78 -7.18
C SER A 247 -12.75 1.82 -7.16
N LEU A 248 -11.55 1.41 -6.73
CA LEU A 248 -10.32 2.16 -6.97
C LEU A 248 -9.67 1.70 -8.28
N VAL A 249 -9.10 2.64 -9.03
CA VAL A 249 -8.34 2.39 -10.27
C VAL A 249 -6.92 2.95 -10.25
N GLY A 250 -6.63 3.87 -9.33
CA GLY A 250 -5.32 4.51 -9.18
C GLY A 250 -5.18 5.29 -7.87
N ALA A 251 -4.03 5.93 -7.69
CA ALA A 251 -3.69 6.76 -6.55
C ALA A 251 -2.98 8.03 -7.01
N VAL A 252 -3.29 9.15 -6.34
CA VAL A 252 -2.62 10.44 -6.56
C VAL A 252 -1.83 10.79 -5.31
N VAL A 253 -0.52 10.96 -5.49
CA VAL A 253 0.41 11.35 -4.43
C VAL A 253 0.49 12.86 -4.37
N HIS A 254 0.32 13.38 -3.16
CA HIS A 254 0.24 14.78 -2.80
C HIS A 254 1.29 15.16 -1.78
N HIS A 255 1.41 16.47 -1.57
CA HIS A 255 2.05 17.04 -0.41
C HIS A 255 1.09 18.08 0.20
N THR A 256 1.19 18.39 1.49
CA THR A 256 0.49 19.58 2.04
C THR A 256 1.36 20.83 1.86
N ALA A 257 0.80 22.03 2.08
CA ALA A 257 1.59 23.25 2.03
C ALA A 257 2.15 23.64 3.40
N GLY A 258 3.28 24.35 3.40
CA GLY A 258 3.97 24.82 4.60
C GLY A 258 5.23 24.03 4.99
N SER A 259 5.75 24.31 6.18
CA SER A 259 7.06 23.79 6.60
C SER A 259 7.03 22.30 6.98
N ASN A 260 8.14 21.60 6.71
CA ASN A 260 8.38 20.22 7.17
C ASN A 260 8.99 20.15 8.59
N ASN A 261 8.84 21.21 9.37
CA ASN A 261 9.63 21.47 10.58
C ASN A 261 8.97 21.01 11.89
N TYR A 262 7.72 20.51 11.86
CA TYR A 262 7.08 19.92 13.05
C TYR A 262 7.99 18.89 13.72
N SER A 263 8.16 18.96 15.03
CA SER A 263 9.19 18.23 15.78
C SER A 263 8.68 16.92 16.41
N SER A 264 7.36 16.78 16.51
CA SER A 264 6.68 15.65 17.14
C SER A 264 5.47 15.16 16.35
N VAL A 265 5.00 13.94 16.66
CA VAL A 265 3.74 13.41 16.12
C VAL A 265 2.53 14.21 16.63
N ALA A 266 2.61 14.80 17.83
CA ALA A 266 1.57 15.65 18.37
C ALA A 266 1.33 16.89 17.50
N GLU A 267 2.41 17.55 17.08
CA GLU A 267 2.36 18.69 16.16
C GLU A 267 1.91 18.26 14.76
N ALA A 268 2.32 17.08 14.29
CA ALA A 268 1.82 16.54 13.02
C ALA A 268 0.29 16.37 13.05
N MET A 269 -0.24 15.77 14.13
CA MET A 269 -1.70 15.63 14.32
C MET A 269 -2.40 16.98 14.44
N GLN A 270 -1.81 17.95 15.15
CA GLN A 270 -2.34 19.30 15.28
C GLN A 270 -2.45 19.99 13.92
N GLN A 271 -1.41 19.90 13.10
CA GLN A 271 -1.43 20.42 11.73
C GLN A 271 -2.54 19.77 10.91
N ILE A 272 -2.66 18.43 10.94
CA ILE A 272 -3.72 17.71 10.20
C ILE A 272 -5.11 18.13 10.67
N ARG A 273 -5.32 18.35 11.98
CA ARG A 273 -6.59 18.89 12.51
C ARG A 273 -6.90 20.28 11.98
N ASN A 274 -5.90 21.16 11.94
CA ASN A 274 -6.08 22.52 11.47
C ASN A 274 -6.36 22.56 9.95
N ASP A 275 -5.65 21.76 9.17
CA ASP A 275 -5.91 21.60 7.73
C ASP A 275 -7.32 21.05 7.47
N ALA A 276 -7.76 20.06 8.26
CA ALA A 276 -9.13 19.54 8.18
C ALA A 276 -10.17 20.62 8.53
N ALA A 277 -9.94 21.42 9.56
CA ALA A 277 -10.84 22.50 9.95
C ALA A 277 -10.90 23.63 8.90
N TYR A 278 -9.78 23.96 8.26
CA TYR A 278 -9.77 24.89 7.13
C TYR A 278 -10.59 24.36 5.95
N HIS A 279 -10.42 23.10 5.57
CA HIS A 279 -11.22 22.49 4.50
C HIS A 279 -12.72 22.45 4.82
N ILE A 280 -13.10 22.12 6.05
CA ILE A 280 -14.51 22.01 6.44
C ILE A 280 -15.15 23.39 6.57
N SER A 281 -14.56 24.25 7.41
CA SER A 281 -15.17 25.50 7.83
C SER A 281 -14.79 26.68 6.94
N GLY A 282 -13.58 26.71 6.38
CA GLY A 282 -13.13 27.78 5.49
C GLY A 282 -13.48 27.53 4.01
N ARG A 283 -13.38 26.29 3.53
CA ARG A 283 -13.67 25.93 2.12
C ARG A 283 -15.08 25.37 1.90
N GLY A 284 -15.76 24.93 2.97
CA GLY A 284 -17.12 24.38 2.93
C GLY A 284 -17.22 22.89 2.57
N TRP A 285 -16.10 22.14 2.59
CA TRP A 285 -16.08 20.72 2.21
C TRP A 285 -16.69 19.82 3.30
N CYS A 286 -17.06 18.59 2.94
CA CYS A 286 -17.58 17.61 3.90
C CYS A 286 -16.57 17.22 4.98
N ASP A 287 -15.29 17.15 4.60
CA ASP A 287 -14.17 16.63 5.39
C ASP A 287 -12.85 17.08 4.72
N ILE A 288 -11.71 16.77 5.33
CA ILE A 288 -10.39 16.95 4.71
C ILE A 288 -10.34 16.38 3.28
N GLY A 289 -9.66 17.03 2.34
CA GLY A 289 -9.68 16.61 0.92
C GLY A 289 -9.04 15.24 0.63
N TYR A 290 -8.04 14.85 1.42
CA TYR A 290 -7.24 13.64 1.20
C TYR A 290 -7.81 12.40 1.90
N ASN A 291 -7.72 11.23 1.27
CA ASN A 291 -8.10 9.96 1.91
C ASN A 291 -7.12 9.57 3.01
N PHE A 292 -5.83 9.78 2.79
CA PHE A 292 -4.78 9.45 3.75
C PHE A 292 -3.70 10.53 3.78
N ILE A 293 -3.09 10.71 4.94
CA ILE A 293 -1.95 11.60 5.15
C ILE A 293 -0.79 10.77 5.69
N VAL A 294 0.44 11.09 5.31
CA VAL A 294 1.66 10.41 5.77
C VAL A 294 2.67 11.44 6.28
N ASP A 295 3.12 11.30 7.52
CA ASP A 295 4.12 12.22 8.09
C ASP A 295 5.57 11.85 7.73
N LYS A 296 6.53 12.67 8.18
CA LYS A 296 7.96 12.49 7.91
C LYS A 296 8.58 11.23 8.53
N TRP A 297 7.89 10.62 9.49
CA TRP A 297 8.27 9.36 10.13
C TRP A 297 7.55 8.14 9.52
N GLY A 298 6.69 8.36 8.52
CA GLY A 298 5.94 7.30 7.85
C GLY A 298 4.68 6.85 8.59
N ASN A 299 4.23 7.58 9.61
CA ASN A 299 2.92 7.29 10.20
C ASN A 299 1.83 7.65 9.19
N ILE A 300 0.86 6.76 9.06
CA ILE A 300 -0.28 6.93 8.14
C ILE A 300 -1.49 7.33 8.97
N TYR A 301 -2.20 8.38 8.54
CA TYR A 301 -3.41 8.89 9.18
C TYR A 301 -4.60 8.63 8.26
N GLU A 302 -5.71 8.16 8.83
CA GLU A 302 -6.99 8.16 8.12
C GLU A 302 -7.43 9.62 7.97
N GLY A 303 -7.38 10.15 6.75
CA GLY A 303 -7.94 11.44 6.39
C GLY A 303 -9.45 11.31 6.29
N ARG A 304 -10.03 11.41 5.08
CA ARG A 304 -11.47 11.25 4.87
C ARG A 304 -12.04 10.02 5.57
N ALA A 305 -13.10 10.22 6.35
CA ALA A 305 -13.75 9.15 7.09
C ALA A 305 -14.17 7.98 6.19
N ASN A 306 -13.97 6.75 6.68
CA ASN A 306 -14.27 5.50 5.98
C ASN A 306 -13.33 5.18 4.79
N SER A 307 -12.23 5.90 4.62
CA SER A 307 -11.25 5.59 3.57
C SER A 307 -10.58 4.22 3.79
N LEU A 308 -10.59 3.69 5.02
CA LEU A 308 -10.05 2.37 5.33
C LEU A 308 -10.84 1.21 4.69
N ASN A 309 -12.14 1.36 4.48
CA ASN A 309 -13.02 0.28 4.02
C ASN A 309 -13.77 0.61 2.72
N GLN A 310 -13.75 1.86 2.25
CA GLN A 310 -14.50 2.31 1.08
C GLN A 310 -13.61 3.10 0.11
N ALA A 311 -14.01 3.12 -1.16
CA ALA A 311 -13.38 3.96 -2.19
C ALA A 311 -13.96 5.38 -2.11
N VAL A 312 -13.78 6.02 -0.95
CA VAL A 312 -14.31 7.36 -0.67
C VAL A 312 -13.73 8.36 -1.67
N ILE A 313 -14.60 9.13 -2.33
CA ILE A 313 -14.20 10.17 -3.27
C ILE A 313 -13.59 11.33 -2.49
N GLY A 314 -12.39 11.76 -2.89
CA GLY A 314 -11.70 12.88 -2.27
C GLY A 314 -12.02 14.23 -2.92
N VAL A 315 -11.37 15.26 -2.39
CA VAL A 315 -11.28 16.59 -3.00
C VAL A 315 -9.79 16.92 -3.05
N HIS A 316 -9.12 16.30 -4.00
CA HIS A 316 -7.65 16.28 -4.07
C HIS A 316 -7.09 16.28 -5.48
N ALA A 317 -7.87 16.12 -6.55
CA ALA A 317 -7.38 16.20 -7.91
C ALA A 317 -8.55 16.42 -8.87
N GLY A 318 -8.79 17.67 -9.26
CA GLY A 318 -9.88 18.03 -10.18
C GLY A 318 -9.93 17.13 -11.42
N GLY A 319 -11.09 16.51 -11.66
CA GLY A 319 -11.31 15.58 -12.78
C GLY A 319 -10.72 14.18 -12.59
N PHE A 320 -10.07 13.89 -11.46
CA PHE A 320 -9.49 12.59 -11.09
C PHE A 320 -9.91 12.09 -9.69
N ASN A 321 -10.70 12.85 -8.92
CA ASN A 321 -11.12 12.46 -7.56
C ASN A 321 -11.83 11.10 -7.55
N THR A 322 -12.81 10.91 -8.45
CA THR A 322 -13.60 9.67 -8.49
C THR A 322 -12.75 8.44 -8.85
N GLY A 323 -12.73 7.45 -7.96
CA GLY A 323 -12.04 6.17 -8.19
C GLY A 323 -10.52 6.23 -8.04
N THR A 324 -9.94 7.36 -7.60
CA THR A 324 -8.56 7.39 -7.14
C THR A 324 -8.49 7.58 -5.63
N VAL A 325 -7.38 7.16 -5.03
CA VAL A 325 -7.09 7.42 -3.61
C VAL A 325 -6.03 8.52 -3.49
N GLY A 326 -6.37 9.60 -2.79
CA GLY A 326 -5.47 10.71 -2.51
C GLY A 326 -4.63 10.44 -1.27
N VAL A 327 -3.30 10.43 -1.43
CA VAL A 327 -2.35 10.22 -0.33
C VAL A 327 -1.41 11.42 -0.25
N SER A 328 -1.57 12.25 0.78
CA SER A 328 -0.75 13.45 0.99
C SER A 328 0.39 13.21 1.96
N MET A 329 1.59 13.65 1.60
CA MET A 329 2.71 13.71 2.53
C MET A 329 2.64 15.03 3.30
N LEU A 330 2.70 15.01 4.63
CA LEU A 330 2.57 16.21 5.46
C LEU A 330 3.83 17.09 5.35
N GLY A 331 3.68 18.22 4.66
CA GLY A 331 4.64 19.28 4.31
C GLY A 331 4.99 19.32 2.81
N THR A 332 5.96 20.15 2.37
CA THR A 332 6.10 20.55 0.93
C THR A 332 7.00 19.67 0.04
N TYR A 333 7.97 18.91 0.58
CA TYR A 333 8.81 17.94 -0.17
C TYR A 333 9.47 18.39 -1.49
N GLY A 334 9.92 19.65 -1.57
CA GLY A 334 10.88 20.09 -2.59
C GLY A 334 12.18 19.26 -2.54
N ALA A 335 12.60 18.84 -1.34
CA ALA A 335 13.65 17.86 -1.11
C ALA A 335 13.09 16.43 -1.01
N MET A 336 13.97 15.43 -1.23
CA MET A 336 13.61 14.01 -1.17
C MET A 336 12.94 13.64 0.17
N PRO A 337 11.75 13.02 0.17
CA PRO A 337 11.11 12.52 1.39
C PRO A 337 11.98 11.47 2.09
N SER A 338 11.84 11.35 3.42
CA SER A 338 12.53 10.30 4.18
C SER A 338 12.13 8.91 3.67
N ALA A 339 13.00 7.91 3.82
CA ALA A 339 12.66 6.53 3.46
C ALA A 339 11.39 6.04 4.18
N ALA A 340 11.13 6.51 5.40
CA ALA A 340 9.94 6.18 6.16
C ALA A 340 8.67 6.78 5.55
N THR A 341 8.70 8.05 5.11
CA THR A 341 7.57 8.67 4.38
C THR A 341 7.29 7.94 3.09
N GLN A 342 8.34 7.65 2.29
CA GLN A 342 8.15 6.93 1.03
C GLN A 342 7.53 5.54 1.28
N ASP A 343 8.01 4.79 2.27
CA ASP A 343 7.48 3.47 2.63
C ASP A 343 6.04 3.56 3.17
N GLY A 344 5.71 4.58 3.97
CA GLY A 344 4.35 4.83 4.45
C GLY A 344 3.35 5.10 3.31
N VAL A 345 3.73 5.95 2.34
CA VAL A 345 2.93 6.21 1.13
C VAL A 345 2.77 4.92 0.31
N ALA A 346 3.86 4.18 0.09
CA ALA A 346 3.82 2.94 -0.67
C ALA A 346 2.95 1.85 0.02
N ARG A 347 3.01 1.73 1.35
CA ARG A 347 2.20 0.80 2.14
C ARG A 347 0.72 1.04 1.96
N ILE A 348 0.28 2.29 2.16
CA ILE A 348 -1.15 2.61 2.08
C ILE A 348 -1.68 2.47 0.66
N ILE A 349 -0.93 2.92 -0.36
CA ILE A 349 -1.31 2.76 -1.77
C ILE A 349 -1.38 1.28 -2.16
N GLY A 350 -0.35 0.50 -1.80
CA GLY A 350 -0.27 -0.92 -2.10
C GLY A 350 -1.42 -1.72 -1.49
N TRP A 351 -1.74 -1.45 -0.23
CA TRP A 351 -2.89 -2.06 0.45
C TRP A 351 -4.21 -1.64 -0.19
N ARG A 352 -4.45 -0.34 -0.38
CA ARG A 352 -5.71 0.15 -0.95
C ARG A 352 -5.91 -0.40 -2.35
N LEU A 353 -4.99 -0.18 -3.28
CA LEU A 353 -5.13 -0.70 -4.65
C LEU A 353 -5.20 -2.23 -4.69
N GLY A 354 -4.35 -2.91 -3.91
CA GLY A 354 -4.35 -4.37 -3.81
C GLY A 354 -5.69 -4.95 -3.37
N SER A 355 -6.37 -4.31 -2.42
CA SER A 355 -7.70 -4.71 -1.93
C SER A 355 -8.81 -4.64 -2.99
N TYR A 356 -8.62 -3.86 -4.05
CA TYR A 356 -9.52 -3.78 -5.22
C TYR A 356 -8.99 -4.57 -6.43
N GLY A 357 -7.97 -5.41 -6.27
CA GLY A 357 -7.39 -6.15 -7.40
C GLY A 357 -6.67 -5.25 -8.40
N VAL A 358 -6.14 -4.11 -7.96
CA VAL A 358 -5.40 -3.16 -8.78
C VAL A 358 -3.91 -3.26 -8.48
N ASN A 359 -3.12 -3.66 -9.49
CA ASN A 359 -1.66 -3.59 -9.48
C ASN A 359 -1.16 -2.13 -9.49
N PRO A 360 -0.43 -1.65 -8.46
CA PRO A 360 0.14 -0.30 -8.43
C PRO A 360 1.20 0.01 -9.50
N GLN A 361 1.91 -1.00 -10.03
CA GLN A 361 2.88 -0.84 -11.12
C GLN A 361 2.24 -0.79 -12.51
N GLY A 362 0.94 -1.09 -12.62
CA GLY A 362 0.22 -1.07 -13.88
C GLY A 362 -0.07 0.35 -14.38
N SER A 363 -0.77 0.40 -15.51
CA SER A 363 -1.36 1.63 -16.05
C SER A 363 -2.88 1.61 -15.88
N MET A 364 -3.47 2.80 -15.78
CA MET A 364 -4.91 3.02 -15.84
C MET A 364 -5.25 3.73 -17.16
N SER A 365 -6.37 3.32 -17.76
CA SER A 365 -7.09 4.13 -18.73
C SER A 365 -8.17 4.85 -17.95
N TYR A 366 -8.14 6.18 -17.93
CA TYR A 366 -8.98 6.99 -17.06
C TYR A 366 -9.72 8.04 -17.88
N SER A 367 -11.04 8.10 -17.74
CA SER A 367 -11.89 9.11 -18.38
C SER A 367 -12.15 10.24 -17.39
N THR A 368 -11.64 11.43 -17.70
CA THR A 368 -11.72 12.59 -16.81
C THR A 368 -13.05 13.30 -16.97
N GLY A 369 -13.54 13.87 -15.87
CA GLY A 369 -14.60 14.87 -15.90
C GLY A 369 -14.06 16.26 -16.29
N ALA A 370 -14.88 17.28 -16.06
CA ALA A 370 -14.36 18.63 -15.84
C ALA A 370 -13.96 18.76 -14.37
N GLY A 371 -12.92 19.56 -14.09
CA GLY A 371 -12.48 19.88 -12.75
C GLY A 371 -11.58 21.10 -12.78
N GLU A 372 -11.60 21.90 -11.72
CA GLU A 372 -10.73 23.06 -11.57
C GLU A 372 -9.26 22.65 -11.74
N ASN A 373 -8.49 23.50 -12.45
CA ASN A 373 -7.08 23.32 -12.77
C ASN A 373 -6.63 21.97 -13.40
N SER A 374 -7.59 21.15 -13.86
CA SER A 374 -7.27 19.88 -14.50
C SER A 374 -6.62 20.10 -15.86
N LYS A 375 -5.49 19.43 -16.12
CA LYS A 375 -4.83 19.40 -17.44
C LYS A 375 -5.65 18.66 -18.49
N PHE A 376 -6.64 17.88 -18.06
CA PHE A 376 -7.36 16.93 -18.89
C PHE A 376 -8.86 17.06 -18.66
N ILE A 377 -9.57 17.68 -19.60
CA ILE A 377 -11.00 17.95 -19.48
C ILE A 377 -11.77 17.06 -20.45
N ASN A 378 -12.72 16.27 -19.91
CA ASN A 378 -13.64 15.43 -20.69
C ASN A 378 -12.94 14.50 -21.70
N GLN A 379 -11.85 13.86 -21.30
CA GLN A 379 -11.05 13.00 -22.18
C GLN A 379 -10.56 11.72 -21.50
N THR A 380 -10.20 10.72 -22.30
CA THR A 380 -9.58 9.49 -21.80
C THR A 380 -8.06 9.56 -21.93
N VAL A 381 -7.35 9.34 -20.82
CA VAL A 381 -5.88 9.33 -20.75
C VAL A 381 -5.36 7.99 -20.27
N ASN A 382 -4.13 7.65 -20.66
CA ASN A 382 -3.42 6.49 -20.13
C ASN A 382 -2.27 6.96 -19.26
N LEU A 383 -2.31 6.60 -17.98
CA LEU A 383 -1.34 7.02 -16.97
C LEU A 383 -0.86 5.81 -16.16
N PRO A 384 0.31 5.89 -15.50
CA PRO A 384 0.61 4.98 -14.39
C PRO A 384 -0.53 4.98 -13.37
N ARG A 385 -0.73 3.87 -12.65
CA ARG A 385 -1.76 3.81 -11.60
C ARG A 385 -1.41 4.60 -10.35
N VAL A 386 -0.14 4.93 -10.17
CA VAL A 386 0.34 5.78 -9.08
C VAL A 386 1.05 6.98 -9.70
N ILE A 387 0.43 8.15 -9.56
CA ILE A 387 0.85 9.42 -10.18
C ILE A 387 1.08 10.48 -9.10
N GLY A 388 1.82 11.52 -9.43
CA GLY A 388 1.85 12.74 -8.63
C GLY A 388 0.73 13.68 -9.05
N HIS A 389 0.30 14.59 -8.17
CA HIS A 389 -0.74 15.58 -8.52
C HIS A 389 -0.37 16.39 -9.78
N ARG A 390 0.90 16.79 -9.90
CA ARG A 390 1.45 17.48 -11.07
C ARG A 390 1.30 16.73 -12.40
N ASP A 391 1.06 15.42 -12.40
CA ASP A 391 0.76 14.68 -13.64
C ASP A 391 -0.60 15.09 -14.23
N VAL A 392 -1.52 15.59 -13.40
CA VAL A 392 -2.93 15.86 -13.78
C VAL A 392 -3.38 17.31 -13.55
N ALA A 393 -2.67 18.10 -12.75
CA ALA A 393 -2.96 19.52 -12.48
C ALA A 393 -1.73 20.43 -12.67
N TYR A 394 -1.93 21.74 -12.77
CA TYR A 394 -0.85 22.75 -12.83
C TYR A 394 -0.40 23.16 -11.43
N THR A 395 0.30 22.25 -10.76
CA THR A 395 0.69 22.38 -9.35
C THR A 395 2.17 22.03 -9.12
N ALA A 396 2.72 22.46 -7.99
CA ALA A 396 4.01 21.99 -7.47
C ALA A 396 3.92 20.60 -6.83
N CYS A 397 2.73 20.17 -6.37
CA CYS A 397 2.51 18.89 -5.68
C CYS A 397 2.89 17.68 -6.55
N PRO A 398 3.62 16.65 -6.04
CA PRO A 398 4.01 16.41 -4.65
C PRO A 398 5.44 16.90 -4.33
N GLY A 399 5.89 17.98 -4.97
CA GLY A 399 7.23 18.54 -4.81
C GLY A 399 8.25 17.77 -5.64
N ASP A 400 9.39 18.38 -5.94
CA ASP A 400 10.38 17.75 -6.82
C ASP A 400 10.98 16.46 -6.23
N GLY A 401 11.23 16.45 -4.92
CA GLY A 401 11.69 15.25 -4.21
C GLY A 401 10.62 14.15 -4.18
N GLY A 402 9.37 14.50 -3.85
CA GLY A 402 8.26 13.57 -3.85
C GLY A 402 8.00 12.96 -5.22
N TYR A 403 8.05 13.79 -6.27
CA TYR A 403 7.85 13.36 -7.64
C TYR A 403 8.97 12.44 -8.14
N ALA A 404 10.23 12.73 -7.78
CA ALA A 404 11.36 11.86 -8.07
C ALA A 404 11.23 10.47 -7.41
N ALA A 405 10.55 10.38 -6.26
CA ALA A 405 10.31 9.11 -5.55
C ALA A 405 9.20 8.24 -6.17
N LEU A 406 8.35 8.78 -7.07
CA LEU A 406 7.18 8.06 -7.58
C LEU A 406 7.51 6.69 -8.16
N GLY A 407 8.60 6.56 -8.92
CA GLY A 407 9.02 5.26 -9.49
C GLY A 407 9.28 4.20 -8.43
N TRP A 408 9.98 4.57 -7.35
CA TRP A 408 10.22 3.69 -6.20
C TRP A 408 8.91 3.39 -5.47
N ILE A 409 8.05 4.40 -5.25
CA ILE A 409 6.75 4.24 -4.59
C ILE A 409 5.87 3.23 -5.33
N ARG A 410 5.79 3.26 -6.67
CA ARG A 410 4.97 2.26 -7.41
C ARG A 410 5.50 0.85 -7.22
N ALA A 411 6.81 0.66 -7.35
CA ALA A 411 7.44 -0.64 -7.19
C ALA A 411 7.27 -1.18 -5.75
N ARG A 412 7.41 -0.30 -4.76
CA ARG A 412 7.23 -0.65 -3.36
C ARG A 412 5.76 -0.95 -3.04
N ALA A 413 4.82 -0.15 -3.53
CA ALA A 413 3.38 -0.38 -3.37
C ALA A 413 2.94 -1.70 -3.98
N ALA A 414 3.48 -2.06 -5.15
CA ALA A 414 3.25 -3.37 -5.75
C ALA A 414 3.68 -4.51 -4.82
N SER A 415 4.85 -4.42 -4.16
CA SER A 415 5.26 -5.47 -3.22
C SER A 415 4.21 -5.72 -2.12
N PHE A 416 3.63 -4.67 -1.55
CA PHE A 416 2.55 -4.80 -0.57
C PHE A 416 1.26 -5.39 -1.15
N ALA A 417 0.89 -5.02 -2.39
CA ALA A 417 -0.27 -5.58 -3.07
C ALA A 417 -0.12 -7.08 -3.39
N TYR A 418 1.12 -7.54 -3.64
CA TYR A 418 1.41 -8.87 -4.17
C TYR A 418 1.79 -9.92 -3.13
N SER A 419 2.39 -9.53 -2.00
CA SER A 419 2.94 -10.48 -1.03
C SER A 419 1.91 -11.51 -0.54
N GLY A 420 0.69 -11.08 -0.17
CA GLY A 420 -0.36 -12.01 0.29
C GLY A 420 -0.80 -13.03 -0.76
N PRO A 421 -1.17 -12.58 -1.98
CA PRO A 421 -1.46 -13.47 -3.11
C PRO A 421 -0.31 -14.40 -3.48
N LEU A 422 0.95 -13.92 -3.45
CA LEU A 422 2.13 -14.74 -3.73
C LEU A 422 2.30 -15.87 -2.71
N VAL A 423 2.14 -15.58 -1.41
CA VAL A 423 2.18 -16.62 -0.37
C VAL A 423 1.07 -17.65 -0.60
N SER A 424 -0.15 -17.18 -0.86
CA SER A 424 -1.31 -18.05 -1.08
C SER A 424 -1.12 -18.95 -2.29
N ALA A 425 -0.59 -18.41 -3.39
CA ALA A 425 -0.27 -19.16 -4.60
C ALA A 425 0.84 -20.19 -4.34
N LEU A 426 1.92 -19.83 -3.65
CA LEU A 426 3.01 -20.77 -3.35
C LEU A 426 2.55 -21.93 -2.46
N TYR A 427 1.73 -21.68 -1.45
CA TYR A 427 1.14 -22.75 -0.63
C TYR A 427 0.20 -23.64 -1.46
N SER A 428 -0.62 -23.06 -2.33
CA SER A 428 -1.48 -23.83 -3.22
C SER A 428 -0.67 -24.68 -4.21
N ASP A 429 0.32 -24.10 -4.87
CA ASP A 429 1.03 -24.71 -5.99
C ASP A 429 2.12 -25.69 -5.53
N MET A 430 2.67 -25.51 -4.32
CA MET A 430 3.69 -26.39 -3.75
C MET A 430 3.16 -27.40 -2.72
N LEU A 431 2.14 -27.03 -1.92
CA LEU A 431 1.64 -27.86 -0.83
C LEU A 431 0.21 -28.37 -1.07
N GLY A 432 -0.49 -27.85 -2.08
CA GLY A 432 -1.86 -28.29 -2.41
C GLY A 432 -2.91 -27.85 -1.38
N ARG A 433 -2.63 -26.83 -0.57
CA ARG A 433 -3.55 -26.33 0.46
C ARG A 433 -3.52 -24.81 0.61
N VAL A 434 -4.52 -24.28 1.31
CA VAL A 434 -4.57 -22.88 1.73
C VAL A 434 -3.60 -22.66 2.90
N VAL A 435 -2.92 -21.52 2.89
CA VAL A 435 -2.06 -21.05 3.99
C VAL A 435 -2.90 -20.65 5.20
N ASP A 436 -2.46 -20.98 6.41
CA ASP A 436 -3.12 -20.51 7.63
C ASP A 436 -2.83 -19.03 7.91
N GLN A 437 -3.65 -18.37 8.73
CA GLN A 437 -3.53 -16.94 8.98
C GLN A 437 -2.15 -16.52 9.56
N GLY A 438 -1.56 -17.36 10.42
CA GLY A 438 -0.25 -17.09 11.01
C GLY A 438 0.87 -17.19 9.98
N GLY A 439 0.87 -18.25 9.17
CA GLY A 439 1.80 -18.41 8.05
C GLY A 439 1.67 -17.31 7.01
N LEU A 440 0.44 -16.90 6.67
CA LEU A 440 0.18 -15.83 5.72
C LEU A 440 0.75 -14.51 6.21
N ALA A 441 0.50 -14.15 7.47
CA ALA A 441 1.02 -12.92 8.07
C ALA A 441 2.55 -12.92 8.12
N ALA A 442 3.16 -14.01 8.62
CA ALA A 442 4.61 -14.11 8.75
C ALA A 442 5.33 -14.01 7.40
N TRP A 443 4.87 -14.77 6.40
CA TRP A 443 5.51 -14.75 5.09
C TRP A 443 5.26 -13.47 4.32
N THR A 444 4.05 -12.90 4.42
CA THR A 444 3.77 -11.58 3.83
C THR A 444 4.68 -10.51 4.41
N GLY A 445 4.88 -10.50 5.73
CA GLY A 445 5.85 -9.62 6.39
C GLY A 445 7.29 -9.86 5.91
N ALA A 446 7.69 -11.12 5.73
CA ALA A 446 9.02 -11.46 5.20
C ALA A 446 9.23 -10.96 3.76
N LEU A 447 8.24 -11.15 2.87
CA LEU A 447 8.26 -10.65 1.49
C LEU A 447 8.31 -9.12 1.46
N ASN A 448 7.48 -8.47 2.27
CA ASN A 448 7.49 -7.02 2.44
C ASN A 448 8.84 -6.51 2.97
N ASN A 449 9.61 -7.31 3.69
CA ASN A 449 10.95 -6.97 4.18
C ASN A 449 12.10 -7.46 3.28
N GLY A 450 11.80 -7.85 2.03
CA GLY A 450 12.81 -8.14 1.00
C GLY A 450 13.11 -9.63 0.78
N THR A 451 12.40 -10.54 1.44
CA THR A 451 12.47 -11.97 1.09
C THR A 451 11.87 -12.18 -0.30
N SER A 452 12.55 -12.90 -1.20
CA SER A 452 11.99 -13.22 -2.52
C SER A 452 10.99 -14.37 -2.45
N ALA A 453 10.09 -14.45 -3.43
CA ALA A 453 9.19 -15.59 -3.59
C ALA A 453 9.98 -16.90 -3.79
N GLY A 454 11.12 -16.82 -4.47
CA GLY A 454 12.05 -17.93 -4.66
C GLY A 454 12.74 -18.39 -3.37
N GLN A 455 13.02 -17.48 -2.43
CA GLN A 455 13.51 -17.83 -1.10
C GLN A 455 12.43 -18.53 -0.28
N LEU A 456 11.21 -18.00 -0.27
CA LEU A 456 10.04 -18.65 0.35
C LEU A 456 9.82 -20.06 -0.25
N ALA A 457 9.80 -20.18 -1.58
CA ALA A 457 9.66 -21.47 -2.25
C ALA A 457 10.80 -22.44 -1.90
N SER A 458 12.02 -21.94 -1.68
CA SER A 458 13.15 -22.76 -1.22
C SER A 458 12.95 -23.27 0.20
N THR A 459 12.41 -22.43 1.11
CA THR A 459 12.05 -22.85 2.47
C THR A 459 10.93 -23.88 2.46
N LEU A 460 9.89 -23.68 1.65
CA LEU A 460 8.80 -24.65 1.51
C LEU A 460 9.30 -25.99 0.97
N ALA A 461 10.22 -25.97 -0.01
CA ALA A 461 10.73 -27.17 -0.68
C ALA A 461 11.53 -28.13 0.23
N ILE A 462 11.96 -27.67 1.41
CA ILE A 462 12.65 -28.50 2.41
C ILE A 462 11.83 -28.70 3.69
N SER A 463 10.57 -28.26 3.69
CA SER A 463 9.64 -28.50 4.80
C SER A 463 9.27 -29.99 4.87
N GLN A 464 8.97 -30.47 6.07
CA GLN A 464 8.44 -31.83 6.28
C GLN A 464 7.22 -32.10 5.41
N GLU A 465 6.32 -31.12 5.28
CA GLU A 465 5.08 -31.24 4.54
C GLU A 465 5.33 -31.43 3.04
N TYR A 466 6.13 -30.56 2.44
CA TYR A 466 6.50 -30.66 1.03
C TYR A 466 7.25 -31.97 0.76
N ALA A 467 8.27 -32.28 1.58
CA ALA A 467 9.07 -33.48 1.41
C ALA A 467 8.23 -34.75 1.51
N THR A 468 7.31 -34.85 2.48
CA THR A 468 6.39 -35.99 2.61
C THR A 468 5.50 -36.12 1.36
N THR A 469 4.98 -35.00 0.86
CA THR A 469 4.10 -34.96 -0.32
C THR A 469 4.84 -35.41 -1.57
N GLU A 470 6.04 -34.88 -1.80
CA GLU A 470 6.89 -35.26 -2.93
C GLU A 470 7.31 -36.73 -2.87
N VAL A 471 7.59 -37.26 -1.67
CA VAL A 471 7.88 -38.69 -1.52
C VAL A 471 6.69 -39.56 -1.93
N ARG A 472 5.49 -39.24 -1.44
CA ARG A 472 4.28 -39.97 -1.83
C ARG A 472 4.04 -39.89 -3.33
N ARG A 473 4.17 -38.70 -3.91
CA ARG A 473 4.01 -38.46 -5.35
C ARG A 473 5.01 -39.28 -6.16
N ALA A 474 6.30 -39.23 -5.81
CA ALA A 474 7.33 -39.98 -6.52
C ALA A 474 7.11 -41.49 -6.46
N TYR A 475 6.67 -42.04 -5.33
CA TYR A 475 6.31 -43.46 -5.21
C TYR A 475 5.14 -43.85 -6.10
N VAL A 476 4.08 -43.05 -6.13
CA VAL A 476 2.92 -43.30 -6.98
C VAL A 476 3.27 -43.18 -8.46
N ASP A 477 4.08 -42.20 -8.84
CA ASP A 477 4.46 -41.95 -10.23
C ASP A 477 5.39 -43.05 -10.76
N VAL A 478 6.39 -43.46 -9.97
CA VAL A 478 7.45 -44.37 -10.41
C VAL A 478 7.13 -45.84 -10.10
N LEU A 479 6.68 -46.13 -8.87
CA LEU A 479 6.47 -47.50 -8.39
C LEU A 479 5.01 -47.92 -8.39
N ARG A 480 4.07 -47.01 -8.70
CA ARG A 480 2.62 -47.26 -8.78
C ARG A 480 2.01 -47.78 -7.48
N ARG A 481 2.59 -47.40 -6.34
CA ARG A 481 2.10 -47.72 -4.99
C ARG A 481 2.44 -46.61 -4.00
N GLN A 482 1.88 -46.67 -2.79
CA GLN A 482 2.30 -45.81 -1.69
C GLN A 482 3.63 -46.29 -1.07
N PRO A 483 4.44 -45.39 -0.49
CA PRO A 483 5.57 -45.79 0.34
C PRO A 483 5.07 -46.49 1.61
N ASP A 484 5.85 -47.44 2.10
CA ASP A 484 5.70 -47.94 3.48
C ASP A 484 6.22 -46.89 4.48
N ASP A 485 5.89 -47.07 5.76
CA ASP A 485 6.20 -46.08 6.81
C ASP A 485 7.71 -45.80 6.93
N ALA A 486 8.54 -46.85 6.82
CA ALA A 486 9.99 -46.71 6.93
C ALA A 486 10.57 -45.97 5.71
N GLY A 487 10.13 -46.32 4.51
CA GLY A 487 10.49 -45.63 3.27
C GLY A 487 10.09 -44.16 3.31
N LEU A 488 8.85 -43.87 3.72
CA LEU A 488 8.35 -42.50 3.81
C LEU A 488 9.22 -41.66 4.76
N VAL A 489 9.50 -42.15 5.96
CA VAL A 489 10.33 -41.44 6.96
C VAL A 489 11.75 -41.24 6.44
N ASN A 490 12.38 -42.29 5.90
CA ASN A 490 13.77 -42.23 5.45
C ASN A 490 13.96 -41.25 4.30
N TRP A 491 13.12 -41.31 3.26
CA TRP A 491 13.22 -40.41 2.12
C TRP A 491 12.88 -38.97 2.50
N THR A 492 11.89 -38.78 3.38
CA THR A 492 11.53 -37.43 3.85
C THR A 492 12.68 -36.78 4.61
N ASN A 493 13.33 -37.51 5.52
CA ASN A 493 14.50 -37.02 6.24
C ASN A 493 15.68 -36.73 5.32
N ALA A 494 15.89 -37.55 4.27
CA ALA A 494 16.93 -37.31 3.28
C ALA A 494 16.70 -36.02 2.49
N VAL A 495 15.45 -35.71 2.17
CA VAL A 495 15.08 -34.46 1.48
C VAL A 495 15.26 -33.25 2.40
N MET A 496 14.72 -33.30 3.61
CA MET A 496 14.84 -32.19 4.58
C MET A 496 16.29 -31.92 4.99
N GLY A 497 17.10 -32.97 5.11
CA GLY A 497 18.53 -32.85 5.42
C GLY A 497 19.41 -32.40 4.26
N GLY A 498 18.85 -32.18 3.07
CA GLY A 498 19.59 -31.79 1.86
C GLY A 498 20.50 -32.90 1.29
N VAL A 499 20.38 -34.13 1.78
CA VAL A 499 21.11 -35.30 1.28
C VAL A 499 20.61 -35.67 -0.12
N LEU A 500 19.31 -35.51 -0.34
CA LEU A 500 18.65 -35.76 -1.62
C LEU A 500 17.81 -34.55 -2.00
N ARG A 501 17.97 -34.03 -3.22
CA ARG A 501 17.05 -32.99 -3.70
C ARG A 501 15.68 -33.62 -4.02
N PRO A 502 14.55 -32.93 -3.77
CA PRO A 502 13.22 -33.45 -4.11
C PRO A 502 13.13 -33.98 -5.54
N GLU A 503 13.73 -33.27 -6.49
CA GLU A 503 13.77 -33.67 -7.89
C GLU A 503 14.56 -34.96 -8.17
N ASP A 504 15.59 -35.27 -7.38
CA ASP A 504 16.40 -36.46 -7.58
C ASP A 504 15.74 -37.72 -7.00
N LEU A 505 14.65 -37.57 -6.23
CA LEU A 505 13.94 -38.70 -5.65
C LEU A 505 13.33 -39.63 -6.69
N ARG A 506 12.70 -39.08 -7.74
CA ARG A 506 12.18 -39.87 -8.86
C ARG A 506 13.31 -40.68 -9.51
N GLY A 507 14.45 -40.04 -9.76
CA GLY A 507 15.64 -40.71 -10.30
C GLY A 507 16.16 -41.85 -9.41
N ALA A 508 16.16 -41.66 -8.08
CA ALA A 508 16.56 -42.69 -7.11
C ALA A 508 15.60 -43.89 -7.10
N LEU A 509 14.29 -43.66 -7.14
CA LEU A 509 13.29 -44.72 -7.22
C LEU A 509 13.36 -45.48 -8.55
N ILE A 510 13.59 -44.77 -9.65
CA ILE A 510 13.77 -45.36 -10.98
C ILE A 510 15.01 -46.27 -11.04
N ALA A 511 16.09 -45.90 -10.34
CA ALA A 511 17.31 -46.70 -10.25
C ALA A 511 17.17 -47.95 -9.35
N SER A 512 16.04 -48.12 -8.67
CA SER A 512 15.84 -49.20 -7.70
C SER A 512 15.64 -50.57 -8.36
N GLN A 513 15.96 -51.63 -7.61
CA GLN A 513 15.68 -53.01 -8.03
C GLN A 513 14.17 -53.27 -8.17
N GLU A 514 13.34 -52.58 -7.38
CA GLU A 514 11.89 -52.70 -7.46
C GLU A 514 11.35 -52.19 -8.80
N TYR A 515 11.78 -51.00 -9.23
CA TYR A 515 11.39 -50.47 -10.53
C TYR A 515 11.82 -51.41 -11.68
N TYR A 516 13.03 -51.97 -11.61
CA TYR A 516 13.50 -52.98 -12.57
C TYR A 516 12.60 -54.22 -12.64
N ASN A 517 12.16 -54.72 -11.48
CA ASN A 517 11.25 -55.86 -11.43
C ASN A 517 9.88 -55.49 -12.02
N ASN A 518 9.35 -54.31 -11.71
CA ASN A 518 8.08 -53.79 -12.26
C ASN A 518 8.16 -53.56 -13.78
N ALA A 519 9.35 -53.23 -14.29
CA ALA A 519 9.61 -53.09 -15.73
C ALA A 519 9.70 -54.44 -16.47
N GLY A 520 9.54 -55.58 -15.79
CA GLY A 520 9.58 -56.91 -16.39
C GLY A 520 10.88 -57.68 -16.14
N GLY A 521 11.76 -57.19 -15.27
CA GLY A 521 12.90 -57.95 -14.75
C GLY A 521 13.99 -58.28 -15.77
N SER A 522 14.05 -57.55 -16.89
CA SER A 522 15.09 -57.69 -17.92
C SER A 522 15.61 -56.33 -18.38
N ASP A 523 16.88 -56.25 -18.78
CA ASP A 523 17.50 -54.99 -19.21
C ASP A 523 16.79 -54.32 -20.41
N PRO A 524 16.34 -55.05 -21.46
CA PRO A 524 15.58 -54.44 -22.55
C PRO A 524 14.24 -53.85 -22.11
N ALA A 525 13.53 -54.54 -21.21
CA ALA A 525 12.24 -54.09 -20.71
C ALA A 525 12.39 -52.90 -19.75
N TYR A 526 13.46 -52.87 -18.95
CA TYR A 526 13.86 -51.74 -18.13
C TYR A 526 14.15 -50.48 -18.98
N ILE A 527 14.95 -50.58 -20.04
CA ILE A 527 15.22 -49.45 -20.94
C ILE A 527 13.92 -48.93 -21.58
N THR A 528 13.04 -49.84 -22.00
CA THR A 528 11.75 -49.48 -22.60
C THR A 528 10.86 -48.74 -21.59
N ALA A 529 10.82 -49.21 -20.34
CA ALA A 529 10.07 -48.56 -19.27
C ALA A 529 10.62 -47.15 -18.94
N LEU A 530 11.96 -47.00 -18.88
CA LEU A 530 12.60 -45.70 -18.66
C LEU A 530 12.18 -44.66 -19.70
N TYR A 531 12.25 -45.03 -20.97
CA TYR A 531 11.90 -44.14 -22.08
C TYR A 531 10.41 -43.77 -22.06
N ARG A 532 9.54 -44.74 -21.75
CA ARG A 532 8.10 -44.49 -21.61
C ARG A 532 7.80 -43.55 -20.44
N ASP A 533 8.39 -43.80 -19.28
CA ASP A 533 8.02 -43.12 -18.03
C ASP A 533 8.70 -41.76 -17.86
N ILE A 534 9.88 -41.54 -18.48
CA ILE A 534 10.64 -40.29 -18.40
C ILE A 534 10.49 -39.43 -19.65
N LEU A 535 10.51 -40.06 -20.84
CA LEU A 535 10.56 -39.35 -22.13
C LEU A 535 9.24 -39.44 -22.91
N PHE A 536 8.24 -40.15 -22.38
CA PHE A 536 6.93 -40.34 -23.00
C PHE A 536 6.98 -40.91 -24.43
N ARG A 537 8.01 -41.71 -24.75
CA ARG A 537 8.19 -42.36 -26.06
C ARG A 537 8.88 -43.72 -25.92
N ALA A 538 8.90 -44.49 -27.00
CA ALA A 538 9.75 -45.69 -27.08
C ALA A 538 11.22 -45.33 -27.41
N PRO A 539 12.20 -46.15 -26.96
CA PRO A 539 13.58 -46.02 -27.39
C PRO A 539 13.72 -46.45 -28.86
N GLN A 540 14.57 -45.76 -29.60
CA GLN A 540 15.00 -46.23 -30.92
C GLN A 540 15.92 -47.45 -30.77
N ALA A 541 16.00 -48.30 -31.79
CA ALA A 541 16.81 -49.52 -31.74
C ALA A 541 18.28 -49.25 -31.37
N ALA A 542 18.88 -48.20 -31.95
CA ALA A 542 20.25 -47.80 -31.64
C ALA A 542 20.43 -47.31 -30.18
N GLU A 543 19.45 -46.56 -29.66
CA GLU A 543 19.45 -46.12 -28.26
C GLU A 543 19.38 -47.33 -27.31
N ALA A 544 18.47 -48.27 -27.58
CA ALA A 544 18.31 -49.48 -26.78
C ALA A 544 19.58 -50.34 -26.78
N SER A 545 20.17 -50.60 -27.97
CA SER A 545 21.42 -51.36 -28.08
C SER A 545 22.59 -50.66 -27.37
N GLY A 546 22.70 -49.33 -27.50
CA GLY A 546 23.73 -48.54 -26.82
C GLY A 546 23.62 -48.66 -25.31
N TRP A 547 22.41 -48.52 -24.75
CA TRP A 547 22.20 -48.65 -23.31
C TRP A 547 22.46 -50.07 -22.80
N LEU A 548 22.15 -51.12 -23.55
CA LEU A 548 22.52 -52.50 -23.18
C LEU A 548 24.03 -52.68 -23.05
N SER A 549 24.82 -52.07 -23.94
CA SER A 549 26.29 -52.07 -23.81
C SER A 549 26.77 -51.32 -22.57
N VAL A 550 26.11 -50.21 -22.20
CA VAL A 550 26.42 -49.46 -20.97
C VAL A 550 26.08 -50.29 -19.72
N ILE A 551 24.94 -50.99 -19.70
CA ILE A 551 24.56 -51.87 -18.58
C ILE A 551 25.59 -52.97 -18.39
N ALA A 552 26.04 -53.62 -19.47
CA ALA A 552 27.02 -54.70 -19.41
C ALA A 552 28.39 -54.27 -18.84
N THR A 553 28.72 -52.97 -18.93
CA THR A 553 30.04 -52.44 -18.54
C THR A 553 30.03 -51.65 -17.23
N THR A 554 28.97 -50.89 -16.98
CA THR A 554 28.88 -49.95 -15.85
C THR A 554 27.65 -50.15 -14.97
N GLY A 555 26.71 -51.01 -15.38
CA GLY A 555 25.48 -51.30 -14.64
C GLY A 555 24.32 -50.35 -14.94
N ARG A 556 23.14 -50.71 -14.40
CA ARG A 556 21.86 -50.02 -14.68
C ARG A 556 21.77 -48.59 -14.16
N GLY A 557 22.47 -48.28 -13.05
CA GLY A 557 22.43 -46.97 -12.42
C GLY A 557 22.87 -45.84 -13.36
N THR A 558 23.92 -46.10 -14.17
CA THR A 558 24.40 -45.17 -15.21
C THR A 558 23.34 -44.88 -16.26
N VAL A 559 22.55 -45.89 -16.66
CA VAL A 559 21.50 -45.72 -17.68
C VAL A 559 20.34 -44.90 -17.14
N SER A 560 19.81 -45.21 -15.96
CA SER A 560 18.75 -44.38 -15.34
C SER A 560 19.20 -42.94 -15.14
N HIS A 561 20.44 -42.73 -14.67
CA HIS A 561 20.97 -41.39 -14.48
C HIS A 561 21.12 -40.64 -15.81
N GLY A 562 21.62 -41.31 -16.85
CA GLY A 562 21.80 -40.75 -18.18
C GLY A 562 20.48 -40.33 -18.82
N VAL A 563 19.43 -41.16 -18.75
CA VAL A 563 18.10 -40.83 -19.26
C VAL A 563 17.47 -39.70 -18.44
N TRP A 564 17.52 -39.78 -17.10
CA TRP A 564 16.96 -38.76 -16.20
C TRP A 564 17.60 -37.37 -16.38
N LYS A 565 18.93 -37.31 -16.51
CA LYS A 565 19.68 -36.06 -16.69
C LYS A 565 19.81 -35.62 -18.16
N SER A 566 19.21 -36.36 -19.10
CA SER A 566 19.24 -36.01 -20.52
C SER A 566 18.61 -34.64 -20.79
N MET A 567 19.01 -34.00 -21.88
CA MET A 567 18.42 -32.73 -22.32
C MET A 567 16.94 -32.91 -22.66
N GLU A 568 16.55 -34.04 -23.21
CA GLU A 568 15.15 -34.35 -23.52
C GLU A 568 14.28 -34.38 -22.26
N SER A 569 14.72 -35.11 -21.21
CA SER A 569 14.08 -35.09 -19.89
C SER A 569 14.04 -33.68 -19.28
N ALA A 570 15.11 -32.90 -19.42
CA ALA A 570 15.15 -31.53 -18.90
C ALA A 570 14.09 -30.64 -19.58
N ARG A 571 13.87 -30.77 -20.89
CA ARG A 571 12.84 -30.01 -21.62
C ARG A 571 11.43 -30.36 -21.16
N ILE A 572 11.16 -31.64 -20.93
CA ILE A 572 9.88 -32.12 -20.39
C ILE A 572 9.62 -31.54 -18.99
N ARG A 573 10.61 -31.60 -18.10
CA ARG A 573 10.46 -31.11 -16.73
C ARG A 573 10.37 -29.59 -16.63
N VAL A 574 10.98 -28.86 -17.56
CA VAL A 574 10.73 -27.41 -17.72
C VAL A 574 9.25 -27.16 -18.04
N ASP A 575 8.68 -27.92 -18.98
CA ASP A 575 7.27 -27.78 -19.34
C ASP A 575 6.34 -28.16 -18.19
N GLU A 576 6.64 -29.21 -17.42
CA GLU A 576 5.91 -29.56 -16.19
C GLU A 576 5.93 -28.41 -15.17
N ALA A 577 7.08 -27.78 -14.93
CA ALA A 577 7.20 -26.65 -14.01
C ALA A 577 6.39 -25.44 -14.48
N TYR A 578 6.35 -25.18 -15.79
CA TYR A 578 5.50 -24.13 -16.36
C TYR A 578 4.01 -24.41 -16.15
N HIS A 579 3.56 -25.65 -16.33
CA HIS A 579 2.18 -26.01 -16.04
C HIS A 579 1.85 -25.86 -14.55
N GLN A 580 2.75 -26.28 -13.67
CA GLN A 580 2.54 -26.20 -12.22
C GLN A 580 2.44 -24.76 -11.72
N TYR A 581 3.37 -23.89 -12.12
CA TYR A 581 3.46 -22.53 -11.54
C TYR A 581 2.78 -21.47 -12.42
N LEU A 582 2.78 -21.63 -13.73
CA LEU A 582 2.24 -20.63 -14.67
C LEU A 582 0.93 -21.09 -15.33
N GLY A 583 0.50 -22.34 -15.16
CA GLY A 583 -0.76 -22.83 -15.74
C GLY A 583 -0.78 -22.84 -17.27
N ARG A 584 0.39 -22.90 -17.91
CA ARG A 584 0.54 -22.97 -19.37
C ARG A 584 1.78 -23.79 -19.74
N SER A 585 1.90 -24.19 -20.99
CA SER A 585 3.12 -24.82 -21.50
C SER A 585 4.26 -23.81 -21.69
N ALA A 586 5.49 -24.30 -21.63
CA ALA A 586 6.68 -23.53 -21.94
C ALA A 586 6.80 -23.31 -23.46
N ASP A 587 7.08 -22.07 -23.85
CA ASP A 587 7.43 -21.76 -25.25
C ASP A 587 8.86 -22.23 -25.58
N GLN A 588 9.24 -22.16 -26.85
CA GLN A 588 10.56 -22.62 -27.30
C GLN A 588 11.73 -21.86 -26.65
N ALA A 589 11.54 -20.57 -26.33
CA ALA A 589 12.57 -19.79 -25.65
C ALA A 589 12.67 -20.20 -24.18
N GLY A 590 11.54 -20.41 -23.50
CA GLY A 590 11.49 -20.95 -22.15
C GLY A 590 12.16 -22.33 -22.04
N ILE A 591 11.81 -23.26 -22.93
CA ILE A 591 12.44 -24.59 -22.99
C ILE A 591 13.95 -24.48 -23.27
N GLY A 592 14.34 -23.69 -24.28
CA GLY A 592 15.73 -23.54 -24.70
C GLY A 592 16.62 -22.86 -23.64
N GLY A 593 16.08 -21.90 -22.90
CA GLY A 593 16.77 -21.18 -21.84
C GLY A 593 16.88 -21.98 -20.54
N TRP A 594 15.78 -22.63 -20.11
CA TRP A 594 15.72 -23.27 -18.80
C TRP A 594 16.23 -24.71 -18.77
N ALA A 595 16.14 -25.47 -19.87
CA ALA A 595 16.60 -26.86 -19.84
C ALA A 595 18.11 -27.00 -19.52
N PRO A 596 19.02 -26.16 -20.04
CA PRO A 596 20.43 -26.14 -19.62
C PRO A 596 20.63 -25.72 -18.15
N VAL A 597 19.82 -24.80 -17.65
CA VAL A 597 19.86 -24.37 -16.23
C VAL A 597 19.42 -25.52 -15.34
N LEU A 598 18.36 -26.24 -15.70
CA LEU A 598 17.90 -27.41 -14.96
C LEU A 598 18.99 -28.50 -14.91
N GLN A 599 19.68 -28.77 -16.02
CA GLN A 599 20.78 -29.75 -16.04
C GLN A 599 21.94 -29.37 -15.11
N SER A 600 22.31 -28.09 -15.08
CA SER A 600 23.49 -27.61 -14.34
C SER A 600 23.21 -27.26 -12.88
N ARG A 601 22.04 -26.70 -12.58
CA ARG A 601 21.67 -26.15 -11.26
C ARG A 601 20.53 -26.90 -10.56
N GLY A 602 19.79 -27.74 -11.27
CA GLY A 602 18.65 -28.50 -10.72
C GLY A 602 17.32 -27.76 -10.84
N GLU A 603 16.25 -28.42 -10.40
CA GLU A 603 14.87 -27.90 -10.51
C GLU A 603 14.60 -26.78 -9.50
N GLY A 604 15.32 -26.77 -8.37
CA GLY A 604 15.22 -25.67 -7.40
C GLY A 604 15.51 -24.29 -8.02
N ALA A 605 16.56 -24.19 -8.84
CA ALA A 605 16.90 -22.94 -9.50
C ALA A 605 15.83 -22.50 -10.51
N LEU A 606 15.24 -23.45 -11.24
CA LEU A 606 14.14 -23.20 -12.16
C LEU A 606 12.89 -22.71 -11.41
N ARG A 607 12.48 -23.43 -10.35
CA ARG A 607 11.33 -23.06 -9.52
C ARG A 607 11.48 -21.65 -8.97
N SER A 608 12.60 -21.35 -8.30
CA SER A 608 12.85 -20.03 -7.73
C SER A 608 12.75 -18.93 -8.78
N ALA A 609 13.32 -19.14 -9.97
CA ALA A 609 13.25 -18.15 -11.04
C ALA A 609 11.85 -17.97 -11.61
N ILE A 610 11.05 -19.04 -11.74
CA ILE A 610 9.66 -18.94 -12.20
C ILE A 610 8.83 -18.18 -11.17
N VAL A 611 8.93 -18.52 -9.89
CA VAL A 611 8.07 -17.89 -8.87
C VAL A 611 8.49 -16.45 -8.53
N ASP A 612 9.74 -16.07 -8.81
CA ASP A 612 10.22 -14.68 -8.76
C ASP A 612 9.87 -13.87 -10.02
N SER A 613 9.22 -14.47 -11.02
CA SER A 613 8.87 -13.77 -12.27
C SER A 613 7.62 -12.88 -12.14
N ASP A 614 7.58 -11.80 -12.92
CA ASP A 614 6.41 -10.93 -13.03
C ASP A 614 5.15 -11.69 -13.47
N GLU A 615 5.30 -12.71 -14.31
CA GLU A 615 4.17 -13.52 -14.76
C GLU A 615 3.55 -14.30 -13.59
N TYR A 616 4.38 -14.97 -12.77
CA TYR A 616 3.88 -15.70 -11.61
C TYR A 616 3.21 -14.75 -10.62
N MET A 617 3.83 -13.59 -10.36
CA MET A 617 3.28 -12.55 -9.49
C MET A 617 1.90 -12.06 -9.96
N GLN A 618 1.75 -11.76 -11.26
CA GLN A 618 0.48 -11.33 -11.84
C GLN A 618 -0.58 -12.43 -11.77
N ARG A 619 -0.21 -13.69 -12.02
CA ARG A 619 -1.13 -14.84 -11.92
C ARG A 619 -1.55 -15.11 -10.49
N ALA A 620 -0.62 -15.06 -9.54
CA ALA A 620 -0.90 -15.20 -8.12
C ALA A 620 -1.93 -14.16 -7.68
N PHE A 621 -1.71 -12.90 -8.06
CA PHE A 621 -2.66 -11.81 -7.82
C PHE A 621 -3.99 -11.98 -8.55
N ALA A 622 -4.04 -12.55 -9.74
CA ALA A 622 -5.32 -12.80 -10.40
C ALA A 622 -6.12 -13.93 -9.73
N ARG A 623 -5.43 -14.92 -9.14
CA ARG A 623 -6.03 -16.11 -8.51
C ARG A 623 -6.47 -15.89 -7.07
N PHE A 624 -5.70 -15.13 -6.29
CA PHE A 624 -5.88 -14.88 -4.86
C PHE A 624 -5.90 -13.39 -4.62
#